data_AF-A0A7C2B4P0-F1
#
_entry.id   AF-A0A7C2B4P0-F1
#
_cell.length_a   1.000
_cell.length_b   1.000
_cell.length_c   1.000
_cell.angle_alpha   90.00
_cell.angle_beta   90.00
_cell.angle_gamma   90.00
#
_symmetry.space_group_name_H-M   'P 1'
#
loop_
_entity.id
_entity.type
_entity.pdbx_description
1 polymer ?
#
loop_
_entity_poly.entity_id
_entity_poly.type
_entity_poly.pdbx_seq_one_letter_code
_entity_poly.pdbx_strand_id
1 'polypeptide(L)'
;MKIFRIFLFLLYFFLPSFVWFLIFFQGETYLVIFKSKSGELTLPTSRLSLFVLFLYFLQFLNLCLFFLNKKFFGKIIYIFIFFHFILALKVYFFNFY
;
A
#
# COMPACT_ATOMS: atom_id res chain seq x y z
N MET A 1 -16.94 19.23 5.09
CA MET A 1 -17.06 18.02 4.23
C MET A 1 -16.15 18.01 3.00
N LYS A 2 -15.98 19.12 2.25
CA LYS A 2 -15.14 19.16 1.03
C LYS A 2 -13.64 18.88 1.32
N ILE A 3 -13.10 19.51 2.37
CA ILE A 3 -11.70 19.36 2.81
C ILE A 3 -11.36 17.91 3.18
N PHE A 4 -12.23 17.25 3.96
CA PHE A 4 -12.03 15.84 4.36
C PHE A 4 -11.94 14.88 3.16
N ARG A 5 -12.74 15.10 2.11
CA ARG A 5 -12.68 14.29 0.89
C ARG A 5 -11.38 14.50 0.12
N ILE A 6 -10.90 15.74 0.06
CA ILE A 6 -9.61 16.07 -0.57
C ILE A 6 -8.48 15.40 0.21
N PHE A 7 -8.50 15.48 1.54
CA PHE A 7 -7.52 14.81 2.40
C PHE A 7 -7.50 13.29 2.18
N LEU A 8 -8.67 12.63 2.19
CA LEU A 8 -8.76 11.19 1.89
C LEU A 8 -8.22 10.83 0.50
N PHE A 9 -8.46 11.69 -0.49
CA PHE A 9 -7.98 11.46 -1.85
C PHE A 9 -6.46 11.61 -1.96
N LEU A 10 -5.88 12.61 -1.29
CA LEU A 10 -4.42 12.75 -1.18
C LEU A 10 -3.82 11.57 -0.44
N LEU A 11 -4.40 11.18 0.69
CA LEU A 11 -3.93 10.07 1.50
C LEU A 11 -3.98 8.77 0.70
N TYR A 12 -5.05 8.53 -0.06
CA TYR A 12 -5.12 7.45 -1.03
C TYR A 12 -3.94 7.50 -2.00
N PHE A 13 -3.71 8.60 -2.69
CA PHE A 13 -2.69 8.70 -3.74
C PHE A 13 -1.24 8.52 -3.24
N PHE A 14 -0.93 9.06 -2.04
CA PHE A 14 0.44 9.06 -1.50
C PHE A 14 0.76 7.85 -0.62
N LEU A 15 -0.24 7.08 -0.17
CA LEU A 15 -0.01 5.93 0.71
C LEU A 15 0.94 4.88 0.12
N PRO A 16 0.85 4.48 -1.17
CA PRO A 16 1.78 3.52 -1.74
C PRO A 16 3.22 4.05 -1.76
N SER A 17 3.42 5.34 -2.03
CA SER A 17 4.73 5.98 -1.98
C SER A 17 5.31 5.96 -0.56
N PHE A 18 4.47 6.24 0.45
CA PHE A 18 4.88 6.22 1.84
C PHE A 18 5.25 4.80 2.32
N VAL A 19 4.43 3.81 1.98
CA VAL A 19 4.72 2.39 2.21
C VAL A 19 6.05 2.02 1.56
N TRP A 20 6.29 2.43 0.31
CA TRP A 20 7.53 2.16 -0.38
C TRP A 20 8.73 2.82 0.27
N PHE A 21 8.60 4.06 0.70
CA PHE A 21 9.64 4.79 1.42
C PHE A 21 10.05 4.06 2.70
N LEU A 22 9.09 3.56 3.49
CA LEU A 22 9.37 2.76 4.68
C LEU A 22 10.15 1.48 4.35
N ILE A 23 9.80 0.81 3.25
CA ILE A 23 10.50 -0.39 2.81
C ILE A 23 11.91 -0.07 2.31
N PHE A 24 12.08 1.01 1.54
CA PHE A 24 13.37 1.43 1.02
C PHE A 24 14.36 1.78 2.14
N PHE A 25 13.89 2.49 3.17
CA PHE A 25 14.73 2.90 4.32
C PHE A 25 15.23 1.73 5.17
N GLN A 26 14.64 0.54 5.04
CA GLN A 26 15.10 -0.62 5.80
C GLN A 26 16.46 -1.13 5.31
N GLY A 27 16.87 -0.84 4.07
CA GLY A 27 18.15 -1.34 3.53
C GLY A 27 18.22 -2.88 3.42
N GLU A 28 17.12 -3.56 3.69
CA GLU A 28 16.98 -5.02 3.65
C GLU A 28 17.00 -5.54 2.21
N THR A 29 17.54 -6.74 2.01
CA THR A 29 17.51 -7.40 0.68
C THR A 29 16.20 -8.15 0.43
N TYR A 30 15.36 -8.28 1.47
CA TYR A 30 14.06 -8.94 1.40
C TYR A 30 13.09 -8.42 2.46
N LEU A 31 11.79 -8.49 2.16
CA LEU A 31 10.70 -8.12 3.05
C LEU A 31 10.03 -9.41 3.56
N VAL A 32 9.98 -9.62 4.87
CA VAL A 32 9.34 -10.79 5.45
C VAL A 32 7.82 -10.64 5.36
N ILE A 33 7.18 -11.41 4.47
CA ILE A 33 5.72 -11.46 4.34
C ILE A 33 5.13 -12.30 5.47
N PHE A 34 5.76 -13.41 5.85
CA PHE A 34 5.22 -14.26 6.91
C PHE A 34 6.35 -14.92 7.66
N LYS A 35 6.25 -14.97 8.98
CA LYS A 35 7.20 -15.65 9.86
C LYS A 35 6.46 -16.61 10.77
N SER A 36 6.82 -17.88 10.70
CA SER A 36 6.35 -18.92 11.61
C SER A 36 7.55 -19.67 12.19
N LYS A 37 7.29 -20.56 13.15
CA LYS A 37 8.31 -21.47 13.68
C LYS A 37 8.87 -22.44 12.62
N SER A 38 8.15 -22.64 11.51
CA SER A 38 8.52 -23.58 10.44
C SER A 38 9.18 -22.92 9.24
N GLY A 39 9.29 -21.59 9.21
CA GLY A 39 9.99 -20.88 8.15
C GLY A 39 9.51 -19.45 7.94
N GLU A 40 10.15 -18.80 6.98
CA GLU A 40 9.88 -17.42 6.60
C GLU A 40 9.51 -17.35 5.11
N LEU A 41 8.38 -16.69 4.81
CA LEU A 41 8.03 -16.28 3.45
C LEU A 41 8.59 -14.89 3.23
N THR A 42 9.58 -14.77 2.36
CA THR A 42 10.27 -13.51 2.08
C THR A 42 10.01 -13.02 0.65
N LEU A 43 9.94 -11.71 0.46
CA LEU A 43 9.84 -11.05 -0.83
C LEU A 43 11.14 -10.29 -1.09
N PRO A 44 11.97 -10.69 -2.07
CA PRO A 44 13.21 -9.97 -2.36
C PRO A 44 12.91 -8.52 -2.76
N THR A 45 13.69 -7.58 -2.23
CA THR A 45 13.49 -6.14 -2.48
C THR A 45 13.67 -5.77 -3.96
N SER A 46 14.40 -6.59 -4.72
CA SER A 46 14.52 -6.48 -6.18
C SER A 46 13.18 -6.61 -6.92
N ARG A 47 12.20 -7.34 -6.36
CA ARG A 47 10.84 -7.47 -6.93
C ARG A 47 9.84 -6.47 -6.37
N LEU A 48 10.31 -5.62 -5.45
CA LEU A 48 9.45 -4.73 -4.69
C LEU A 48 9.03 -3.51 -5.50
N SER A 49 9.87 -3.08 -6.44
CA SER A 49 9.50 -2.09 -7.47
C SER A 49 8.30 -2.56 -8.29
N LEU A 50 8.26 -3.83 -8.73
CA LEU A 50 7.12 -4.42 -9.44
C LEU A 50 5.87 -4.48 -8.57
N PHE A 51 6.02 -4.83 -7.29
CA PHE A 51 4.90 -4.83 -6.34
C PHE A 51 4.32 -3.42 -6.15
N VAL A 52 5.17 -2.40 -6.06
CA VAL A 52 4.76 -0.99 -5.91
C VAL A 52 4.08 -0.48 -7.18
N LEU A 53 4.63 -0.80 -8.34
CA LEU A 53 4.00 -0.53 -9.64
C LEU A 53 2.62 -1.17 -9.73
N PHE A 54 2.46 -2.40 -9.24
CA PHE A 54 1.18 -3.07 -9.17
C PHE A 54 0.18 -2.35 -8.24
N LEU A 55 0.63 -1.84 -7.09
CA LEU A 55 -0.21 -1.03 -6.21
C LEU A 55 -0.66 0.26 -6.89
N TYR A 56 0.24 0.97 -7.58
CA TYR A 56 -0.12 2.16 -8.37
C TYR A 56 -1.07 1.82 -9.53
N PHE A 57 -0.86 0.70 -10.21
CA PHE A 57 -1.75 0.24 -11.28
C PHE A 57 -3.16 -0.01 -10.75
N LEU A 58 -3.29 -0.71 -9.62
CA LEU A 58 -4.57 -0.92 -8.96
C LEU A 58 -5.21 0.42 -8.52
N GLN A 59 -4.40 1.40 -8.10
CA GLN A 59 -4.93 2.72 -7.79
C GLN A 59 -5.47 3.43 -9.02
N PHE A 60 -4.71 3.42 -10.10
CA PHE A 60 -5.10 4.02 -11.36
C PHE A 60 -6.40 3.38 -11.89
N LEU A 61 -6.51 2.06 -11.84
CA LEU A 61 -7.71 1.33 -12.25
C LEU A 61 -8.93 1.76 -11.43
N ASN A 62 -8.76 1.91 -10.11
CA ASN A 62 -9.82 2.40 -9.24
C ASN A 62 -10.17 3.88 -9.54
N LEU A 63 -9.20 4.70 -9.92
CA LEU A 63 -9.43 6.08 -10.37
C LEU A 63 -10.20 6.12 -11.70
N CYS A 64 -9.95 5.19 -12.63
CA CYS A 64 -10.79 5.01 -13.81
C CYS A 64 -12.24 4.63 -13.43
N LEU A 65 -12.41 3.75 -12.44
CA LEU A 65 -13.74 3.39 -11.92
C LEU A 65 -14.47 4.59 -11.28
N PHE A 66 -13.78 5.60 -10.74
CA PHE A 66 -14.41 6.85 -10.28
C PHE A 66 -15.14 7.59 -11.40
N PHE A 67 -14.53 7.64 -12.59
CA PHE A 67 -15.13 8.30 -13.75
C PHE A 67 -16.38 7.57 -14.23
N LEU A 68 -16.42 6.24 -14.08
CA LEU A 68 -17.55 5.40 -14.48
C LEU A 68 -18.67 5.37 -13.40
N ASN A 69 -18.31 5.28 -12.12
CA ASN A 69 -19.28 5.20 -11.02
C ASN A 69 -18.72 5.78 -9.71
N LYS A 70 -19.05 7.06 -9.45
CA LYS A 70 -18.63 7.80 -8.25
C LYS A 70 -19.06 7.15 -6.92
N LYS A 71 -20.22 6.48 -6.87
CA LYS A 71 -20.72 5.85 -5.63
C LYS A 71 -19.90 4.60 -5.26
N PHE A 72 -19.45 3.85 -6.26
CA PHE A 72 -18.69 2.62 -6.04
C PHE A 72 -17.24 2.94 -5.62
N PHE A 73 -16.63 3.93 -6.27
CA PHE A 73 -15.29 4.43 -5.93
C PHE A 73 -15.16 4.87 -4.47
N GLY A 74 -16.17 5.59 -3.96
CA GLY A 74 -16.19 6.05 -2.58
C GLY A 74 -16.04 4.93 -1.56
N LYS A 75 -16.47 3.69 -1.87
CA LYS A 75 -16.30 2.53 -0.98
C LYS A 75 -14.93 1.85 -1.16
N ILE A 76 -14.45 1.76 -2.41
CA ILE A 76 -13.17 1.08 -2.72
C ILE A 76 -11.98 1.85 -2.17
N ILE A 77 -12.00 3.19 -2.19
CA ILE A 77 -10.89 3.99 -1.61
C ILE A 77 -10.58 3.57 -0.18
N TYR A 78 -11.62 3.41 0.67
CA TYR A 78 -11.42 3.06 2.07
C TYR A 78 -10.79 1.68 2.23
N ILE A 79 -11.24 0.70 1.44
CA ILE A 79 -10.66 -0.65 1.41
C ILE A 79 -9.18 -0.58 1.02
N PHE A 80 -8.87 0.21 0.00
CA PHE A 80 -7.51 0.36 -0.50
C PHE A 80 -6.57 1.03 0.50
N ILE A 81 -7.02 2.12 1.13
CA ILE A 81 -6.32 2.81 2.21
C ILE A 81 -6.06 1.84 3.36
N PHE A 82 -7.08 1.08 3.77
CA PHE A 82 -6.98 0.11 4.85
C PHE A 82 -5.91 -0.97 4.57
N PHE A 83 -5.90 -1.55 3.38
CA PHE A 83 -4.88 -2.55 3.00
C PHE A 83 -3.46 -1.96 2.99
N HIS A 84 -3.29 -0.75 2.44
CA HIS A 84 -2.00 -0.08 2.44
C HIS A 84 -1.53 0.27 3.85
N PHE A 85 -2.45 0.68 4.71
CA PHE A 85 -2.15 0.95 6.11
C PHE A 85 -1.74 -0.30 6.86
N ILE A 86 -2.44 -1.43 6.67
CA ILE A 86 -2.02 -2.73 7.23
C ILE A 86 -0.62 -3.10 6.72
N LEU A 87 -0.36 -2.91 5.44
CA LEU A 87 0.95 -3.21 4.87
C LEU A 87 2.04 -2.30 5.47
N ALA A 88 1.77 -1.01 5.61
CA ALA A 88 2.67 -0.05 6.26
C ALA A 88 2.97 -0.45 7.71
N LEU A 89 1.94 -0.76 8.50
CA LEU A 89 2.08 -1.20 9.88
C LEU A 89 2.87 -2.49 9.98
N LYS A 90 2.62 -3.45 9.08
CA LYS A 90 3.35 -4.71 9.05
C LYS A 90 4.82 -4.48 8.74
N VAL A 91 5.13 -3.70 7.71
CA VAL A 91 6.51 -3.31 7.37
C VAL A 91 7.19 -2.60 8.54
N TYR A 92 6.46 -1.73 9.24
CA TYR A 92 6.98 -1.04 10.41
C TYR A 92 7.25 -1.99 11.59
N PHE A 93 6.26 -2.78 12.01
CA PHE A 93 6.36 -3.61 13.21
C PHE A 93 7.20 -4.88 13.06
N PHE A 94 7.26 -5.50 11.88
CA PHE A 94 8.01 -6.75 11.70
C PHE A 94 9.50 -6.54 11.37
N ASN A 95 9.89 -5.32 10.98
CA ASN A 95 11.26 -5.05 10.53
C ASN A 95 11.97 -3.93 11.33
N PHE A 96 11.28 -3.14 12.17
CA PHE A 96 11.93 -2.17 13.08
C PHE A 96 11.93 -2.59 14.56
N TYR A 97 11.13 -3.60 14.94
CA TYR A 97 11.07 -4.20 16.28
C TYR A 97 11.25 -5.71 16.18
#